data_AF-A0A7J9E0G7-F1
#
_entry.id   AF-A0A7J9E0G7-F1
#
_cell.length_a   1.000
_cell.length_b   1.000
_cell.length_c   1.000
_cell.angle_alpha   90.00
_cell.angle_beta   90.00
_cell.angle_gamma   90.00
#
_symmetry.space_group_name_H-M   'P 1'
#
loop_
_entity.id
_entity.type
_entity.pdbx_description
1 polymer ?
#
loop_
_entity_poly.entity_id
_entity_poly.type
_entity_poly.pdbx_seq_one_letter_code
_entity_poly.pdbx_strand_id
1 'polypeptide(L)'
;MGFGRCLGNYTVTEAKPWGIMDGSKLIVDRIFEMILIQTDSLEAAIMPFRKVQHIPREENTVTNSIAKMICDRKPGLRLFKDSLLRV
;
A
#
# COMPACT_ATOMS: atom_id res chain seq x y z
N MET A 1 0.99 8.02 -0.20
CA MET A 1 0.56 7.27 0.99
C MET A 1 1.11 5.87 0.88
N GLY A 2 2.20 5.59 1.60
CA GLY A 2 2.77 4.24 1.68
C GLY A 2 2.20 3.48 2.88
N PHE A 3 2.27 2.16 2.89
CA PHE A 3 1.86 1.35 4.04
C PHE A 3 2.72 1.74 5.25
N GLY A 4 2.17 2.57 6.15
CA GLY A 4 2.88 3.06 7.35
C GLY A 4 3.57 4.43 7.24
N ARG A 5 3.45 5.17 6.12
CA ARG A 5 4.00 6.53 6.00
C ARG A 5 3.01 7.51 5.35
N CYS A 6 2.60 8.52 6.11
CA CYS A 6 2.11 9.77 5.53
C CYS A 6 3.33 10.51 4.98
N LEU A 7 3.53 10.48 3.67
CA LEU A 7 4.71 11.06 2.99
C LEU A 7 4.72 12.61 2.97
N GLY A 8 3.94 13.28 3.83
CA GLY A 8 3.80 14.75 3.82
C GLY A 8 3.01 15.24 2.60
N ASN A 9 3.50 16.28 1.92
CA ASN A 9 2.93 16.78 0.67
C ASN A 9 3.41 15.88 -0.49
N TYR A 10 2.52 15.04 -1.01
CA TYR A 10 2.77 14.18 -2.18
C TYR A 10 1.56 14.23 -3.09
N THR A 11 1.78 14.05 -4.40
CA THR A 11 0.67 13.91 -5.34
C THR A 11 0.08 12.50 -5.29
N VAL A 12 -1.18 12.36 -5.70
CA VAL A 12 -1.85 11.04 -5.76
C VAL A 12 -1.08 10.05 -6.64
N THR A 13 -0.39 10.54 -7.68
CA THR A 13 0.41 9.74 -8.60
C THR A 13 1.70 9.24 -7.96
N GLU A 14 2.35 10.04 -7.11
CA GLU A 14 3.50 9.62 -6.31
C GLU A 14 3.10 8.65 -5.19
N ALA A 15 1.90 8.82 -4.63
CA ALA A 15 1.42 8.05 -3.49
C ALA A 15 1.36 6.54 -3.73
N LYS A 16 0.92 6.14 -4.92
CA LYS A 16 0.54 4.75 -5.23
C LYS A 16 1.74 3.82 -5.42
N PRO A 17 2.81 4.19 -6.16
CA PRO A 17 4.03 3.41 -6.23
C PRO A 17 4.64 3.11 -4.85
N TRP A 18 4.64 4.10 -3.94
CA TRP A 18 5.13 3.91 -2.57
C TRP A 18 4.30 2.88 -1.79
N GLY A 19 2.97 2.89 -1.95
CA GLY A 19 2.10 1.87 -1.36
C GLY A 19 2.44 0.45 -1.82
N ILE A 20 2.71 0.27 -3.12
CA ILE A 20 3.11 -1.01 -3.70
C ILE A 20 4.48 -1.46 -3.16
N MET A 21 5.45 -0.55 -3.07
CA MET A 21 6.79 -0.86 -2.56
C MET A 21 6.78 -1.22 -1.08
N ASP A 22 6.06 -0.46 -0.25
CA ASP A 22 5.95 -0.74 1.20
C ASP A 22 5.18 -2.03 1.45
N GLY A 23 4.08 -2.27 0.71
CA GLY A 23 3.35 -3.54 0.74
C GLY A 23 4.25 -4.71 0.36
N SER A 24 5.04 -4.57 -0.72
CA SER A 24 5.97 -5.61 -1.17
C SER A 24 7.01 -5.95 -0.10
N LYS A 25 7.56 -4.96 0.61
CA LYS A 25 8.52 -5.19 1.72
C LYS A 25 7.92 -6.00 2.87
N LEU A 26 6.65 -5.80 3.20
CA LEU A 26 5.97 -6.58 4.26
C LEU A 26 5.76 -8.05 3.87
N ILE A 27 5.75 -8.32 2.57
CA ILE A 27 5.46 -9.64 2.03
C ILE A 27 6.76 -10.41 1.74
N VAL A 28 7.90 -9.74 1.52
CA VAL A 28 9.22 -10.41 1.34
C VAL A 28 9.57 -11.36 2.49
N ASP A 29 9.21 -11.00 3.73
CA ASP A 29 9.49 -11.82 4.92
C ASP A 29 8.47 -12.94 5.15
N ARG A 30 7.37 -12.96 4.39
CA ARG A 30 6.31 -13.96 4.50
C ARG A 30 6.37 -14.82 3.26
N ILE A 31 6.63 -16.12 3.41
CA ILE A 31 6.89 -17.07 2.31
C ILE A 31 5.61 -17.30 1.47
N PHE A 32 5.20 -16.30 0.71
CA PHE A 32 4.09 -16.40 -0.23
C PHE A 32 4.64 -16.78 -1.59
N GLU A 33 4.18 -17.93 -2.10
CA GLU A 33 4.60 -18.44 -3.41
C GLU A 33 4.12 -17.55 -4.58
N MET A 34 2.99 -16.86 -4.39
CA MET A 34 2.41 -15.99 -5.41
C MET A 34 1.71 -14.77 -4.80
N ILE A 35 2.12 -13.59 -5.26
CA ILE A 35 1.51 -12.31 -4.91
C ILE A 35 0.88 -11.72 -6.17
N LEU A 36 -0.41 -11.42 -6.10
CA LEU A 36 -1.13 -10.62 -7.09
C LEU A 36 -1.38 -9.25 -6.47
N ILE A 37 -0.95 -8.19 -7.16
CA ILE A 37 -1.15 -6.81 -6.71
C ILE A 37 -2.30 -6.23 -7.52
N GLN A 38 -3.38 -5.83 -6.86
CA GLN A 38 -4.52 -5.19 -7.51
C GLN A 38 -4.52 -3.69 -7.22
N THR A 39 -4.82 -2.88 -8.23
CA THR A 39 -4.82 -1.41 -8.10
C THR A 39 -5.90 -0.77 -8.96
N ASP A 40 -6.50 0.31 -8.46
CA ASP A 40 -7.42 1.17 -9.21
C ASP A 40 -6.70 2.29 -9.96
N SER A 41 -5.39 2.17 -10.14
CA SER A 41 -4.57 3.12 -10.90
C SER A 41 -4.06 2.51 -12.17
N LEU A 42 -4.50 3.05 -13.30
CA LEU A 42 -3.92 2.72 -14.60
C LEU A 42 -2.41 2.99 -14.63
N GLU A 43 -1.97 4.12 -14.08
CA GLU A 43 -0.55 4.48 -13.97
C GLU A 43 0.28 3.47 -13.17
N ALA A 44 -0.29 2.85 -12.13
CA ALA A 44 0.41 1.85 -11.33
C ALA A 44 0.36 0.47 -12.00
N ALA A 45 -0.70 0.18 -12.74
CA ALA A 45 -0.86 -1.06 -13.49
C ALA A 45 0.13 -1.19 -14.65
N ILE A 46 0.57 -0.07 -15.23
CA ILE A 46 1.60 -0.05 -16.30
C ILE A 46 3.04 -0.15 -15.76
N MET A 47 3.25 -0.18 -14.43
CA MET A 47 4.58 -0.36 -13.88
C MET A 47 5.15 -1.74 -14.26
N PRO A 48 6.48 -1.88 -14.41
CA PRO A 48 7.13 -3.11 -14.91
C PRO A 48 7.06 -4.32 -13.96
N PHE A 49 6.15 -4.31 -12.98
CA PHE A 49 5.88 -5.43 -12.09
C PHE A 49 4.97 -6.43 -12.79
N ARG A 50 5.49 -7.64 -13.06
CA ARG A 50 4.81 -8.72 -13.82
C ARG A 50 3.47 -9.22 -13.24
N LYS A 51 3.03 -8.76 -12.07
CA LYS A 51 1.82 -9.24 -11.38
C LYS A 51 0.95 -8.10 -10.81
N VAL A 52 0.90 -6.95 -11.50
CA VAL A 52 -0.04 -5.88 -11.16
C VAL A 52 -1.25 -5.95 -12.10
N GLN A 53 -2.44 -6.01 -11.52
CA GLN A 53 -3.71 -6.03 -12.24
C GLN A 53 -4.50 -4.77 -11.91
N HIS A 54 -5.03 -4.12 -12.95
CA HIS A 54 -5.98 -3.05 -12.76
C HIS A 54 -7.35 -3.59 -12.37
N ILE A 55 -7.98 -3.00 -11.35
CA ILE A 55 -9.38 -3.27 -10.97
C ILE A 55 -10.16 -1.95 -10.87
N PRO A 56 -11.47 -1.93 -11.15
CA PRO A 56 -12.32 -0.74 -10.93
C PRO A 56 -12.25 -0.25 -9.48
N ARG A 57 -12.45 1.05 -9.29
CA ARG A 57 -12.39 1.67 -7.96
C ARG A 57 -13.46 1.12 -7.02
N GLU A 58 -14.60 0.76 -7.59
CA GLU A 58 -15.77 0.17 -6.94
C GLU A 58 -15.46 -1.22 -6.36
N GLU A 59 -14.47 -1.91 -6.91
CA GLU A 59 -13.97 -3.19 -6.41
C GLU A 59 -12.86 -2.99 -5.36
N ASN A 60 -12.18 -1.84 -5.37
CA ASN A 60 -11.09 -1.50 -4.44
C ASN A 60 -11.55 -0.73 -3.18
N THR A 61 -12.73 -1.05 -2.64
CA THR A 61 -13.37 -0.28 -1.56
C THR A 61 -12.65 -0.37 -0.22
N VAL A 62 -12.12 -1.55 0.11
CA VAL A 62 -11.39 -1.80 1.38
C VAL A 62 -10.12 -0.94 1.42
N THR A 63 -9.30 -1.01 0.38
CA THR A 63 -8.06 -0.23 0.28
C THR A 63 -8.36 1.28 0.30
N ASN A 64 -9.40 1.71 -0.42
CA ASN A 64 -9.83 3.11 -0.40
C ASN A 64 -10.27 3.56 1.00
N SER A 65 -10.98 2.71 1.74
CA SER A 65 -11.40 3.00 3.12
C SER A 65 -10.20 3.08 4.06
N ILE A 66 -9.24 2.16 3.96
CA ILE A 66 -7.99 2.19 4.74
C ILE A 66 -7.18 3.46 4.42
N ALA A 67 -7.04 3.81 3.14
CA ALA A 67 -6.32 5.01 2.73
C ALA A 67 -6.97 6.28 3.31
N LYS A 68 -8.30 6.39 3.26
CA LYS A 68 -9.04 7.49 3.89
C LYS A 68 -8.81 7.52 5.40
N MET A 69 -8.95 6.39 6.09
CA MET A 69 -8.69 6.30 7.53
C MET A 69 -7.27 6.73 7.90
N ILE A 70 -6.27 6.41 7.07
CA ILE A 70 -4.89 6.86 7.28
C ILE A 70 -4.75 8.36 6.99
N CYS A 71 -5.45 8.91 5.99
CA CYS A 71 -5.43 10.35 5.67
C CYS A 71 -6.03 11.18 6.80
N ASP A 72 -7.13 10.69 7.36
CA ASP A 72 -7.89 11.39 8.40
C ASP A 72 -7.25 11.24 9.80
N ARG A 73 -6.22 10.40 9.94
CA ARG A 73 -5.48 10.27 11.20
C ARG A 73 -4.72 11.55 11.51
N LYS A 74 -4.91 12.07 12.73
CA LYS A 74 -4.10 13.15 13.28
C LYS A 74 -2.60 12.79 13.19
N PRO A 75 -1.74 13.70 12.71
CA PRO A 75 -0.30 13.47 12.69
C PRO A 75 0.19 13.22 14.13
N GLY A 76 0.70 12.01 14.39
CA GLY A 76 1.15 11.57 15.72
C GLY A 76 0.79 10.14 16.09
N LEU A 77 -0.25 9.56 15.47
CA LEU A 77 -0.64 8.16 15.69
C LEU A 77 0.21 7.23 14.81
N ARG A 78 1.31 6.71 15.36
CA ARG A 78 2.12 5.67 14.71
C ARG A 78 1.40 4.32 14.82
N LEU A 79 1.33 3.58 13.71
CA LEU A 79 1.02 2.15 13.77
C LEU A 79 2.11 1.50 14.64
N PHE A 80 1.69 0.80 15.69
CA PHE A 80 2.59 0.14 16.64
C PHE A 80 3.62 -0.68 15.85
N LYS A 81 4.92 -0.44 16.07
CA LYS A 81 5.95 -1.34 15.54
C LYS A 81 5.73 -2.67 16.23
N ASP A 82 5.49 -3.74 15.46
CA ASP A 82 5.59 -5.09 15.97
C ASP A 82 6.95 -5.22 16.65
N SER A 83 6.92 -5.34 17.98
CA SER A 83 8.04 -5.84 18.75
C SER A 83 8.34 -7.22 18.18
N LEU A 84 9.51 -7.34 17.55
CA LEU A 84 10.14 -8.58 17.13
C LEU A 84 9.85 -9.69 18.14
N LEU A 85 8.83 -10.51 17.87
CA LEU A 85 8.68 -11.79 18.54
C LEU A 85 9.76 -12.70 17.97
N ARG A 86 10.96 -12.54 18.51
CA ARG A 86 11.93 -13.64 18.62
C ARG A 86 11.42 -14.54 19.73
N VAL A 87 10.88 -15.70 19.36
CA VAL A 87 11.00 -16.94 20.13
C VAL A 87 11.23 -18.06 19.13
#